data_AF-A0A084IQY1-F1
#
_entry.id   AF-A0A084IQY1-F1
#
_cell.length_a   1.000
_cell.length_b   1.000
_cell.length_c   1.000
_cell.angle_alpha   90.00
_cell.angle_beta   90.00
_cell.angle_gamma   90.00
#
_symmetry.space_group_name_H-M   'P 1'
#
loop_
_entity.id
_entity.type
_entity.pdbx_description
1 polymer ?
#
loop_
_entity_poly.entity_id
_entity_poly.type
_entity_poly.pdbx_seq_one_letter_code
_entity_poly.pdbx_strand_id
1 'polypeptide(L)'
;MIPNEVLEYSVKVTLKEYSDMEMILLKGHLVLEQILYQFISAHQLDSKRVDAMNLMFSKTLELAMAIDANSIKEKYPHLKEIKRIRNKISHELFFDDYHQDLKKWASTVLGYTPKTINSKRT
;
A
#
# COMPACT_ATOMS: atom_id res chain seq x y z
N MET A 1 9.00 8.16 -14.82
CA MET A 1 7.95 7.36 -14.15
C MET A 1 8.25 5.90 -14.42
N ILE A 2 8.23 5.04 -13.39
CA ILE A 2 8.50 3.60 -13.56
C ILE A 2 7.33 2.96 -14.34
N PRO A 3 7.57 2.17 -15.40
CA PRO A 3 6.50 1.47 -16.09
C PRO A 3 5.71 0.55 -15.15
N ASN A 4 4.40 0.48 -15.30
CA ASN A 4 3.53 -0.31 -14.41
C ASN A 4 3.94 -1.79 -14.37
N GLU A 5 4.34 -2.36 -15.50
CA GLU A 5 4.80 -3.76 -15.61
C GLU A 5 6.08 -4.00 -14.81
N VAL A 6 7.01 -3.04 -14.83
CA VAL A 6 8.26 -3.10 -14.05
C VAL A 6 7.95 -2.98 -12.57
N LEU A 7 7.01 -2.11 -12.20
CA LEU A 7 6.57 -1.95 -10.82
C LEU A 7 5.87 -3.22 -10.30
N GLU A 8 4.95 -3.78 -11.07
CA GLU A 8 4.25 -5.02 -10.74
C GLU A 8 5.23 -6.19 -10.59
N TYR A 9 6.16 -6.34 -11.54
CA TYR A 9 7.20 -7.36 -11.44
C TYR A 9 8.06 -7.18 -10.19
N SER A 10 8.50 -5.94 -9.91
CA SER A 10 9.34 -5.63 -8.74
C SER A 10 8.61 -5.92 -7.43
N VAL A 11 7.34 -5.52 -7.31
CA VAL A 11 6.48 -5.85 -6.17
C VAL A 11 6.36 -7.35 -6.02
N LYS A 12 6.06 -8.06 -7.11
CA LYS A 12 5.88 -9.51 -7.11
C LYS A 12 7.16 -10.22 -6.68
N VAL A 13 8.32 -9.86 -7.22
CA VAL A 13 9.61 -10.45 -6.83
C VAL A 13 9.93 -10.15 -5.37
N THR A 14 9.80 -8.89 -4.95
CA THR A 14 10.12 -8.46 -3.57
C THR A 14 9.23 -9.15 -2.53
N LEU A 15 7.95 -9.39 -2.87
CA LEU A 15 7.00 -9.97 -1.94
C LEU A 15 6.88 -11.50 -2.07
N LYS A 16 7.43 -12.11 -3.13
CA LYS A 16 7.34 -13.57 -3.39
C LYS A 16 7.99 -14.42 -2.31
N GLU A 17 9.00 -13.88 -1.63
CA GLU A 17 9.71 -14.58 -0.56
C GLU A 17 8.86 -14.75 0.70
N TYR A 18 7.78 -13.97 0.83
CA TYR A 18 6.87 -14.07 1.96
C TYR A 18 5.68 -14.96 1.60
N SER A 19 5.51 -16.04 2.36
CA SER A 19 4.37 -16.95 2.23
C SER A 19 3.17 -16.53 3.07
N ASP A 20 3.41 -15.68 4.06
CA ASP A 20 2.43 -15.19 5.02
C ASP A 20 1.84 -13.85 4.56
N MET A 21 0.51 -13.79 4.53
CA MET A 21 -0.24 -12.63 4.05
C MET A 21 -0.09 -11.43 4.99
N GLU A 22 0.10 -11.64 6.29
CA GLU A 22 0.42 -10.54 7.21
C GLU A 22 1.75 -9.90 6.84
N MET A 23 2.78 -10.71 6.61
CA MET A 23 4.09 -10.21 6.20
C MET A 23 4.05 -9.53 4.82
N ILE A 24 3.29 -10.09 3.87
CA ILE A 24 3.04 -9.44 2.57
C ILE A 24 2.41 -8.06 2.76
N LEU A 25 1.46 -7.89 3.68
CA LEU A 25 0.84 -6.60 3.97
C LEU A 25 1.80 -5.63 4.70
N LEU A 26 2.56 -6.14 5.66
CA LEU A 26 3.56 -5.39 6.40
C LEU A 26 4.73 -4.95 5.51
N LYS A 27 5.11 -5.68 4.48
CA LYS A 27 6.14 -5.24 3.53
C LYS A 27 5.55 -4.46 2.36
N GLY A 28 4.36 -4.83 1.90
CA GLY A 28 3.68 -4.17 0.79
C GLY A 28 3.37 -2.70 1.06
N HIS A 29 3.03 -2.33 2.30
CA HIS A 29 2.80 -0.92 2.62
C HIS A 29 4.07 -0.05 2.49
N LEU A 30 5.27 -0.61 2.70
CA LEU A 30 6.53 0.11 2.49
C LEU A 30 6.74 0.42 1.01
N VAL A 31 6.32 -0.48 0.12
CA VAL A 31 6.38 -0.23 -1.33
C VAL A 31 5.41 0.89 -1.71
N LEU A 32 4.19 0.87 -1.18
CA LEU A 32 3.22 1.96 -1.39
C LEU A 32 3.76 3.30 -0.86
N GLU A 33 4.42 3.29 0.29
CA GLU A 33 5.06 4.47 0.86
C GLU A 33 6.17 5.02 -0.05
N GLN A 34 7.04 4.16 -0.57
CA GLN A 34 8.08 4.55 -1.53
C GLN A 34 7.49 5.14 -2.81
N ILE A 35 6.41 4.57 -3.34
CA ILE A 35 5.71 5.12 -4.51
C ILE A 35 5.16 6.52 -4.21
N LEU A 36 4.56 6.73 -3.03
CA LEU A 36 4.08 8.05 -2.62
C LEU A 36 5.24 9.04 -2.47
N TYR A 37 6.38 8.63 -1.91
CA TYR A 37 7.57 9.47 -1.86
C TYR A 37 8.07 9.85 -3.25
N GLN A 38 8.17 8.90 -4.18
CA GLN A 38 8.56 9.18 -5.56
C GLN A 38 7.59 10.15 -6.25
N PHE A 39 6.29 9.99 -6.01
CA PHE A 39 5.26 10.90 -6.50
C PHE A 39 5.46 12.33 -5.98
N ILE A 40 5.73 12.48 -4.68
CA ILE A 40 6.02 13.78 -4.04
C ILE A 40 7.30 14.38 -4.63
N SER A 41 8.38 13.60 -4.78
CA SER A 41 9.65 14.06 -5.34
C SER A 41 9.54 14.50 -6.81
N ALA A 42 8.62 13.90 -7.59
CA ALA A 42 8.39 14.29 -8.98
C ALA A 42 7.84 15.72 -9.12
N HIS A 43 7.28 16.30 -8.05
CA HIS A 43 6.75 17.66 -8.03
C HIS A 43 7.79 18.73 -7.64
N GLN A 44 9.09 18.40 -7.74
CA GLN A 44 10.22 19.33 -7.53
C GLN A 44 10.24 20.01 -6.16
N LEU A 45 9.66 19.38 -5.15
CA LEU A 45 9.81 19.81 -3.76
C LEU A 45 11.26 19.62 -3.30
N ASP A 46 11.69 20.42 -2.34
CA ASP A 46 13.00 20.27 -1.70
C ASP A 46 13.06 18.91 -0.98
N SER A 47 13.72 17.94 -1.62
CA SER A 47 13.90 16.57 -1.13
C SER A 47 14.45 16.52 0.28
N LYS A 48 15.43 17.37 0.63
CA LYS A 48 16.02 17.38 1.98
C LYS A 48 15.00 17.79 3.03
N ARG A 49 14.12 18.74 2.69
CA ARG A 49 13.03 19.15 3.58
C ARG A 49 11.97 18.08 3.71
N VAL A 50 11.58 17.44 2.60
CA VAL A 50 10.60 16.34 2.62
C VAL A 50 11.12 15.17 3.45
N ASP A 51 12.38 14.79 3.28
CA ASP A 51 13.00 13.72 4.06
C ASP A 51 13.09 14.09 5.56
N ALA A 52 13.45 15.34 5.87
CA ALA A 52 13.50 15.84 7.24
C ALA A 52 12.14 15.88 7.94
N MET A 53 11.02 15.84 7.20
CA MET A 53 9.68 15.75 7.80
C MET A 53 9.40 14.36 8.40
N ASN A 54 10.19 13.33 8.05
CA ASN A 54 10.06 11.97 8.56
C ASN A 54 8.59 11.48 8.53
N LEU A 55 7.95 11.65 7.37
CA LEU A 55 6.53 11.42 7.23
C LEU A 55 6.22 9.92 7.24
N MET A 56 5.35 9.52 8.16
CA MET A 56 4.70 8.21 8.11
C MET A 56 3.67 8.20 6.98
N PHE A 57 3.42 7.02 6.40
CA PHE A 57 2.48 6.73 5.31
C PHE A 57 1.22 7.61 5.29
N SER A 58 0.57 7.79 6.44
CA SER A 58 -0.65 8.61 6.54
C SER A 58 -0.41 10.05 6.11
N LYS A 59 0.66 10.66 6.62
CA LYS A 59 1.02 12.05 6.31
C LYS A 59 1.59 12.17 4.91
N THR A 60 2.32 11.15 4.44
CA THR A 60 2.77 11.05 3.05
C THR A 60 1.59 11.02 2.07
N LEU A 61 0.53 10.27 2.38
CA LEU A 61 -0.69 10.22 1.58
C LEU A 61 -1.46 11.54 1.58
N GLU A 62 -1.60 12.21 2.74
CA GLU A 62 -2.23 13.53 2.81
C GLU A 62 -1.41 14.59 2.03
N LEU A 63 -0.08 14.55 2.12
CA LEU A 63 0.78 15.43 1.36
C LEU A 63 0.64 15.18 -0.15
N ALA A 64 0.62 13.92 -0.58
CA ALA A 64 0.38 13.58 -1.98
C ALA A 64 -0.98 14.11 -2.49
N MET A 65 -2.05 13.98 -1.69
CA MET A 65 -3.35 14.57 -2.00
C MET A 65 -3.32 16.11 -2.08
N ALA A 66 -2.54 16.76 -1.22
CA ALA A 66 -2.41 18.22 -1.21
C ALA A 66 -1.63 18.75 -2.41
N ILE A 67 -0.64 17.98 -2.90
CA ILE A 67 0.18 18.34 -4.06
C ILE A 67 -0.61 18.17 -5.36
N ASP A 68 -1.22 17.00 -5.57
CA ASP A 68 -2.02 16.73 -6.75
C ASP A 68 -3.15 15.74 -6.42
N ALA A 69 -4.28 16.32 -6.04
CA ALA A 69 -5.49 15.58 -5.74
C ALA A 69 -5.99 14.79 -6.95
N ASN A 70 -5.82 15.27 -8.19
CA ASN A 70 -6.40 14.62 -9.36
C ASN A 70 -5.76 13.25 -9.63
N SER A 71 -4.44 13.15 -9.45
CA SER A 71 -3.73 11.86 -9.63
C SER A 71 -4.04 10.81 -8.56
N ILE A 72 -4.43 11.25 -7.37
CA ILE A 72 -4.57 10.39 -6.18
C ILE A 72 -6.04 10.14 -5.78
N LYS A 73 -6.97 11.04 -6.09
CA LYS A 73 -8.36 11.02 -5.60
C LYS A 73 -9.07 9.68 -5.74
N GLU A 74 -8.93 9.02 -6.89
CA GLU A 74 -9.54 7.70 -7.13
C GLU A 74 -8.88 6.58 -6.32
N LYS A 75 -7.58 6.67 -6.08
CA LYS A 75 -6.77 5.68 -5.35
C LYS A 75 -6.83 5.87 -3.84
N TYR A 76 -7.09 7.10 -3.40
CA TYR A 76 -7.10 7.51 -2.00
C TYR A 76 -7.95 6.62 -1.07
N PRO A 77 -9.21 6.27 -1.38
CA PRO A 77 -9.99 5.38 -0.51
C PRO A 77 -9.34 4.00 -0.35
N HIS A 78 -8.75 3.46 -1.41
CA HIS A 78 -8.06 2.17 -1.38
C HIS A 78 -6.78 2.23 -0.54
N LEU A 79 -6.01 3.32 -0.64
CA LEU A 79 -4.79 3.54 0.15
C LEU A 79 -5.09 3.76 1.64
N LYS A 80 -6.21 4.42 1.96
CA LYS A 80 -6.68 4.54 3.35
C LYS A 80 -7.10 3.19 3.92
N GLU A 81 -7.80 2.38 3.14
CA GLU A 81 -8.32 1.10 3.60
C GLU A 81 -7.19 0.07 3.82
N ILE A 82 -6.21 -0.02 2.90
CA ILE A 82 -5.08 -0.93 3.09
C ILE A 82 -4.24 -0.56 4.32
N LYS A 83 -4.09 0.74 4.60
CA LYS A 83 -3.47 1.23 5.83
C LYS A 83 -4.26 0.79 7.06
N ARG A 84 -5.60 0.93 7.04
CA ARG A 84 -6.47 0.49 8.15
C ARG A 84 -6.26 -0.99 8.44
N ILE A 85 -6.27 -1.83 7.41
CA ILE A 85 -6.07 -3.29 7.52
C ILE A 85 -4.68 -3.59 8.10
N ARG A 86 -3.62 -2.97 7.55
CA ARG A 86 -2.24 -3.13 8.05
C ARG A 86 -2.12 -2.75 9.53
N ASN A 87 -2.72 -1.63 9.92
CA ASN A 87 -2.66 -1.15 11.30
C ASN A 87 -3.34 -2.13 12.27
N LYS A 88 -4.48 -2.72 11.88
CA LYS A 88 -5.13 -3.76 12.70
C LYS A 88 -4.20 -4.96 12.89
N ILE A 89 -3.61 -5.48 11.81
CA ILE A 89 -2.63 -6.58 11.87
C ILE A 89 -1.45 -6.23 12.80
N SER A 90 -0.98 -4.99 12.79
CA SER A 90 0.17 -4.58 13.61
C SER A 90 -0.16 -4.40 15.10
N HIS A 91 -1.42 -4.21 15.47
CA HIS A 91 -1.84 -3.84 16.83
C HIS A 91 -2.66 -4.91 17.53
N GLU A 92 -3.31 -5.81 16.79
CA GLU A 92 -4.11 -6.89 17.32
C GLU A 92 -3.27 -8.18 17.36
N LEU A 93 -3.11 -8.77 18.55
CA LEU A 93 -2.28 -9.96 18.76
C LEU A 93 -2.84 -11.21 18.04
N PHE A 94 -4.16 -11.24 17.84
CA PHE A 94 -4.89 -12.30 17.15
C PHE A 94 -5.95 -11.64 16.25
N PHE A 95 -5.58 -11.28 15.02
CA PHE A 95 -6.51 -10.65 14.08
C PHE A 95 -7.05 -11.67 13.07
N ASP A 96 -7.91 -12.58 13.51
CA ASP A 96 -8.33 -13.72 12.69
C ASP A 96 -9.12 -13.35 11.41
N ASP A 97 -9.73 -12.15 11.38
CA ASP A 97 -10.60 -11.69 10.29
C ASP A 97 -9.89 -10.86 9.20
N TYR A 98 -8.58 -10.64 9.31
CA TYR A 98 -7.83 -9.81 8.35
C TYR A 98 -7.96 -10.29 6.90
N HIS A 99 -8.08 -11.60 6.70
CA HIS A 99 -8.27 -12.20 5.40
C HIS A 99 -9.57 -11.73 4.73
N GLN A 100 -10.67 -11.56 5.49
CA GLN A 100 -11.93 -11.09 4.92
C GLN A 100 -11.85 -9.62 4.54
N ASP A 101 -11.29 -8.80 5.42
CA ASP A 101 -11.04 -7.37 5.19
C ASP A 101 -10.16 -7.18 3.94
N LEU A 102 -9.08 -7.96 3.83
CA LEU A 102 -8.18 -7.90 2.69
C LEU A 102 -8.86 -8.40 1.40
N LYS A 103 -9.64 -9.48 1.47
CA LYS A 103 -10.39 -9.99 0.32
C LYS A 103 -11.37 -8.95 -0.19
N LYS A 104 -12.12 -8.29 0.70
CA LYS A 104 -13.07 -7.23 0.35
C LYS A 104 -12.36 -6.05 -0.30
N TRP A 105 -11.26 -5.60 0.30
CA TRP A 105 -10.43 -4.54 -0.26
C TRP A 105 -9.92 -4.90 -1.66
N ALA A 106 -9.32 -6.08 -1.83
CA ALA A 106 -8.76 -6.53 -3.10
C ALA A 106 -9.83 -6.64 -4.19
N SER A 107 -11.03 -7.15 -3.84
CA SER A 107 -12.16 -7.20 -4.76
C SER A 107 -12.62 -5.82 -5.24
N THR A 108 -12.53 -4.81 -4.37
CA THR A 108 -12.91 -3.44 -4.72
C THR A 108 -11.85 -2.80 -5.62
N VAL A 109 -10.56 -3.08 -5.38
CA VAL A 109 -9.46 -2.57 -6.21
C VAL A 109 -9.42 -3.22 -7.59
N LEU A 110 -9.60 -4.54 -7.65
CA LEU A 110 -9.43 -5.31 -8.88
C LEU A 110 -10.71 -5.43 -9.72
N GLY A 111 -11.88 -5.12 -9.14
CA GLY A 111 -13.19 -5.32 -9.78
C GLY A 111 -13.63 -6.78 -9.86
N TYR A 112 -12.87 -7.71 -9.29
CA TYR A 112 -13.22 -9.14 -9.19
C TYR A 112 -12.64 -9.75 -7.91
N THR A 113 -13.19 -10.87 -7.46
CA THR A 113 -12.67 -11.58 -6.27
C THR A 113 -11.45 -12.44 -6.64
N PRO A 114 -10.26 -12.19 -6.05
CA PRO A 114 -9.06 -12.97 -6.36
C PRO A 114 -9.18 -14.39 -5.81
N LYS A 115 -8.92 -15.40 -6.65
CA LYS A 115 -8.93 -16.82 -6.24
C LYS A 115 -7.83 -17.13 -5.22
N THR A 116 -6.74 -16.36 -5.22
CA THR A 116 -5.55 -16.55 -4.38
C THR A 116 -5.76 -16.17 -2.92
N ILE A 117 -6.79 -15.39 -2.57
CA ILE A 117 -7.04 -14.98 -1.17
C ILE A 117 -7.85 -16.06 -0.41
N ASN A 118 -8.43 -17.05 -1.10
CA ASN A 118 -9.19 -18.13 -0.47
C ASN A 118 -8.33 -19.31 0.02
N SER A 119 -7.02 -19.34 -0.27
CA SER A 119 -6.19 -20.43 0.25
C SER A 119 -5.90 -20.19 1.72
N LYS A 120 -6.67 -20.82 2.60
CA LYS A 120 -6.15 -21.20 3.92
C LYS A 120 -4.97 -22.13 3.63
N ARG A 121 -3.74 -21.60 3.66
CA ARG A 121 -2.58 -22.48 3.76
C ARG A 121 -2.70 -23.12 5.14
N THR A 122 -2.98 -24.42 5.09
CA THR A 122 -3.02 -25.34 6.22
C THR A 122 -1.64 -25.42 6.84
#